data_AF-S5Z2F5-F1
#
_entry.id   AF-S5Z2F5-F1
#
_cell.length_a   1.000
_cell.length_b   1.000
_cell.length_c   1.000
_cell.angle_alpha   90.00
_cell.angle_beta   90.00
_cell.angle_gamma   90.00
#
_symmetry.space_group_name_H-M   'P 1'
#
loop_
_entity.id
_entity.type
_entity.pdbx_description
1 polymer ?
#
loop_
_entity_poly.entity_id
_entity_poly.type
_entity_poly.pdbx_seq_one_letter_code
_entity_poly.pdbx_strand_id
1 'polypeptide(L)'
;MFSSTVLLSGLVASVLAAPALEPRAGSCTFTDAATAIKNKAGCSTITLNNIVVPAKTTLDLTKLNDGTHVIFQGKTTFGYAEWEGPLISFTGNNLLIEGAAGHSIDCEGKRWWDGKGSNGGKKKPKFFSAHSLKNSNIKNLNVLNTPVQAFSINSVTNLGVYGVHMDNSLGDSLGGHNTDAFDVGSSNGVYISGAVVKNQDDCLAINSGTNITFTGGNCSGGHGLSIGSVGGRSDNTVKTVRILN
;
A
#
# COMPACT_ATOMS: atom_id res chain seq x y z
N MET A 1 -80.56 5.08 3.62
CA MET A 1 -79.48 4.91 4.62
C MET A 1 -78.68 3.68 4.23
N PHE A 2 -77.56 3.84 3.53
CA PHE A 2 -76.60 2.77 3.27
C PHE A 2 -75.27 3.22 3.86
N SER A 3 -74.79 2.51 4.88
CA SER A 3 -73.51 2.74 5.54
C SER A 3 -72.56 1.64 5.09
N SER A 4 -71.60 1.98 4.23
CA SER A 4 -70.54 1.06 3.83
C SER A 4 -69.29 1.36 4.67
N THR A 5 -68.97 0.42 5.56
CA THR A 5 -67.79 0.45 6.42
C THR A 5 -66.57 0.02 5.60
N VAL A 6 -65.59 0.92 5.46
CA VAL A 6 -64.29 0.61 4.84
C VAL A 6 -63.37 0.05 5.93
N LEU A 7 -63.00 -1.23 5.80
CA LEU A 7 -61.98 -1.86 6.63
C LEU A 7 -60.59 -1.49 6.10
N LEU A 8 -59.85 -0.71 6.88
CA LEU A 8 -58.46 -0.35 6.62
C LEU A 8 -57.55 -1.45 7.19
N SER A 9 -57.00 -2.31 6.34
CA SER A 9 -55.97 -3.28 6.72
C SER A 9 -54.63 -2.57 6.89
N GLY A 10 -54.17 -2.45 8.14
CA GLY A 10 -52.85 -1.93 8.47
C GLY A 10 -51.75 -2.91 8.05
N LEU A 11 -50.93 -2.53 7.07
CA LEU A 11 -49.67 -3.22 6.77
C LEU A 11 -48.66 -2.86 7.86
N VAL A 12 -48.31 -3.82 8.71
CA VAL A 12 -47.20 -3.65 9.66
C VAL A 12 -45.90 -3.92 8.90
N ALA A 13 -45.19 -2.86 8.53
CA ALA A 13 -43.85 -2.99 7.97
C ALA A 13 -42.86 -3.33 9.10
N SER A 14 -42.35 -4.56 9.10
CA SER A 14 -41.24 -4.98 9.96
C SER A 14 -39.95 -4.30 9.47
N VAL A 15 -39.56 -3.24 10.16
CA VAL A 15 -38.24 -2.62 9.97
C VAL A 15 -37.21 -3.56 10.57
N LEU A 16 -36.55 -4.36 9.73
CA LEU A 16 -35.34 -5.08 10.13
C LEU A 16 -34.27 -4.04 10.45
N ALA A 17 -34.02 -3.81 11.75
CA ALA A 17 -32.90 -3.01 12.20
C ALA A 17 -31.62 -3.62 11.61
N ALA A 18 -30.84 -2.80 10.89
CA ALA A 18 -29.50 -3.19 10.48
C ALA A 18 -28.71 -3.60 11.74
N PRO A 19 -27.94 -4.69 11.71
CA PRO A 19 -27.14 -5.10 12.86
C PRO A 19 -26.27 -3.92 13.28
N ALA A 20 -26.38 -3.55 14.55
CA ALA A 20 -25.54 -2.51 15.13
C ALA A 20 -24.08 -2.92 14.94
N LEU A 21 -23.30 -2.07 14.27
CA LEU A 21 -21.85 -2.22 14.19
C LEU A 21 -21.31 -2.14 15.61
N GLU A 22 -20.82 -3.27 16.12
CA GLU A 22 -20.07 -3.34 17.39
C GLU A 22 -19.03 -2.20 17.41
N PRO A 23 -18.97 -1.38 18.47
CA PRO A 23 -18.02 -0.29 18.55
C PRO A 23 -16.60 -0.86 18.52
N ARG A 24 -15.82 -0.48 17.50
CA ARG A 24 -14.41 -0.86 17.36
C ARG A 24 -13.62 -0.38 18.59
N ALA A 25 -12.63 -1.16 19.01
CA ALA A 25 -11.62 -0.68 19.95
C ALA A 25 -10.92 0.56 19.34
N GLY A 26 -10.80 1.63 20.13
CA GLY A 26 -10.29 2.90 19.63
C GLY A 26 -8.85 2.85 19.13
N SER A 27 -7.95 2.20 19.88
CA SER A 27 -6.54 2.08 19.50
C SER A 27 -5.96 0.75 19.95
N CYS A 28 -5.27 0.08 19.04
CA CYS A 28 -4.57 -1.18 19.26
C CYS A 28 -3.09 -0.99 18.95
N THR A 29 -2.20 -1.52 19.79
CA THR A 29 -0.77 -1.59 19.51
C THR A 29 -0.34 -3.04 19.43
N PHE A 30 0.34 -3.40 18.35
CA PHE A 30 0.86 -4.74 18.11
C PHE A 30 2.37 -4.71 17.95
N THR A 31 3.03 -5.69 18.56
CA THR A 31 4.48 -5.91 18.48
C THR A 31 4.85 -7.17 17.70
N ASP A 32 3.85 -7.93 17.24
CA ASP A 32 4.03 -9.08 16.37
C ASP A 32 3.01 -9.09 15.21
N ALA A 33 3.42 -9.63 14.06
CA ALA A 33 2.60 -9.65 12.86
C ALA A 33 1.35 -10.53 13.00
N ALA A 34 1.46 -11.69 13.66
CA ALA A 34 0.37 -12.66 13.75
C ALA A 34 -0.84 -12.08 14.50
N THR A 35 -0.58 -11.43 15.64
CA THR A 35 -1.59 -10.78 16.46
C THR A 35 -2.20 -9.57 15.74
N ALA A 36 -1.39 -8.76 15.06
CA ALA A 36 -1.89 -7.65 14.25
C ALA A 36 -2.86 -8.15 13.16
N ILE A 37 -2.46 -9.15 12.37
CA ILE A 37 -3.26 -9.73 11.29
C ILE A 37 -4.57 -10.31 11.83
N LYS A 38 -4.51 -11.05 12.94
CA LYS A 38 -5.69 -11.67 13.56
C LYS A 38 -6.71 -10.64 14.05
N ASN A 39 -6.25 -9.53 14.61
CA ASN A 39 -7.11 -8.59 15.34
C ASN A 39 -7.38 -7.27 14.61
N LYS A 40 -6.82 -7.05 13.40
CA LYS A 40 -6.95 -5.79 12.63
C LYS A 40 -8.38 -5.29 12.44
N ALA A 41 -9.36 -6.18 12.33
CA ALA A 41 -10.77 -5.80 12.16
C ALA A 41 -11.38 -5.14 13.41
N GLY A 42 -10.85 -5.42 14.60
CA GLY A 42 -11.37 -4.89 15.86
C GLY A 42 -10.94 -3.45 16.16
N CYS A 43 -10.03 -2.86 15.37
CA CYS A 43 -9.31 -1.64 15.71
C CYS A 43 -9.66 -0.50 14.74
N SER A 44 -9.91 0.71 15.24
CA SER A 44 -9.96 1.91 14.39
C SER A 44 -8.59 2.55 14.20
N THR A 45 -7.69 2.46 15.20
CA THR A 45 -6.27 2.81 15.06
C THR A 45 -5.39 1.59 15.35
N ILE A 46 -4.42 1.32 14.49
CA ILE A 46 -3.48 0.20 14.59
C ILE A 46 -2.06 0.76 14.62
N THR A 47 -1.36 0.60 15.72
CA THR A 47 0.08 0.90 15.82
C THR A 47 0.87 -0.39 15.69
N LEU A 48 1.79 -0.42 14.73
CA LEU A 48 2.68 -1.53 14.42
C LEU A 48 4.07 -1.17 14.95
N ASN A 49 4.40 -1.64 16.15
CA ASN A 49 5.59 -1.21 16.89
C ASN A 49 6.68 -2.29 16.89
N ASN A 50 7.80 -2.02 16.20
CA ASN A 50 8.94 -2.95 16.11
C ASN A 50 8.57 -4.36 15.61
N ILE A 51 7.61 -4.46 14.69
CA ILE A 51 7.18 -5.75 14.17
C ILE A 51 8.30 -6.43 13.39
N VAL A 52 8.56 -7.69 13.75
CA VAL A 52 9.35 -8.62 12.93
C VAL A 52 8.37 -9.54 12.20
N VAL A 53 8.25 -9.38 10.90
CA VAL A 53 7.39 -10.23 10.07
C VAL A 53 8.12 -11.54 9.78
N PRO A 54 7.52 -12.72 10.08
CA PRO A 54 8.16 -14.00 9.80
C PRO A 54 8.51 -14.18 8.32
N ALA A 55 9.53 -15.00 8.05
CA ALA A 55 9.90 -15.34 6.68
C ALA A 55 8.72 -15.95 5.91
N LYS A 56 8.63 -15.68 4.60
CA LYS A 56 7.57 -16.20 3.71
C LYS A 56 6.14 -15.83 4.17
N THR A 57 6.00 -14.76 4.94
CA THR A 57 4.72 -14.26 5.45
C THR A 57 4.54 -12.80 5.03
N THR A 58 3.34 -12.44 4.63
CA THR A 58 2.95 -11.05 4.39
C THR A 58 2.43 -10.46 5.71
N LEU A 59 2.84 -9.23 6.03
CA LEU A 59 2.11 -8.41 6.99
C LEU A 59 0.79 -7.98 6.34
N ASP A 60 -0.22 -8.84 6.50
CA ASP A 60 -1.51 -8.73 5.82
C ASP A 60 -2.42 -7.73 6.55
N LEU A 61 -2.51 -6.53 5.99
CA LEU A 61 -3.40 -5.45 6.39
C LEU A 61 -4.46 -5.19 5.30
N THR A 62 -4.86 -6.25 4.60
CA THR A 62 -5.98 -6.22 3.66
C THR A 62 -7.33 -6.28 4.37
N LYS A 63 -8.38 -5.81 3.70
CA LYS A 63 -9.77 -5.82 4.18
C LYS A 63 -9.92 -5.11 5.53
N LEU A 64 -9.21 -3.99 5.69
CA LEU A 64 -9.40 -3.14 6.86
C LEU A 64 -10.77 -2.47 6.78
N ASN A 65 -11.36 -2.26 7.96
CA ASN A 65 -12.59 -1.50 8.07
C ASN A 65 -12.39 -0.06 7.62
N ASP A 66 -13.43 0.54 7.08
CA ASP A 66 -13.37 1.92 6.59
C ASP A 66 -12.89 2.90 7.67
N GLY A 67 -12.05 3.86 7.27
CA GLY A 67 -11.52 4.86 8.18
C GLY A 67 -10.39 4.37 9.09
N THR A 68 -9.89 3.15 8.93
CA THR A 68 -8.82 2.64 9.80
C THR A 68 -7.53 3.43 9.61
N HIS A 69 -6.93 3.84 10.73
CA HIS A 69 -5.64 4.52 10.77
C HIS A 69 -4.54 3.51 11.18
N VAL A 70 -3.50 3.37 10.37
CA VAL A 70 -2.37 2.47 10.63
C VAL A 70 -1.08 3.28 10.77
N ILE A 71 -0.35 3.07 11.85
CA ILE A 71 0.87 3.79 12.20
C ILE A 71 2.03 2.79 12.31
N PHE A 72 3.07 2.96 11.51
CA PHE A 72 4.34 2.25 11.69
C PHE A 72 5.20 2.97 12.73
N GLN A 73 5.64 2.25 13.76
CA GLN A 73 6.48 2.77 14.84
C GLN A 73 7.72 1.90 15.05
N GLY A 74 8.84 2.54 15.39
CA GLY A 74 10.10 1.84 15.58
C GLY A 74 10.61 1.23 14.27
N LYS A 75 11.23 0.06 14.33
CA LYS A 75 11.82 -0.62 13.17
C LYS A 75 11.03 -1.86 12.79
N THR A 76 10.35 -1.83 11.64
CA THR A 76 9.74 -3.02 11.05
C THR A 76 10.77 -3.78 10.22
N THR A 77 10.85 -5.11 10.38
CA THR A 77 11.79 -5.98 9.65
C THR A 77 11.10 -7.26 9.17
N PHE A 78 11.80 -8.03 8.32
CA PHE A 78 11.25 -9.22 7.67
C PHE A 78 12.25 -10.38 7.73
N GLY A 79 11.75 -11.58 8.02
CA GLY A 79 12.53 -12.81 7.92
C GLY A 79 12.93 -13.12 6.47
N TYR A 80 14.10 -13.72 6.30
CA TYR A 80 14.63 -14.07 4.98
C TYR A 80 14.01 -15.36 4.45
N ALA A 81 13.54 -15.32 3.20
CA ALA A 81 13.17 -16.47 2.38
C ALA A 81 13.23 -16.06 0.90
N GLU A 82 13.47 -16.99 -0.01
CA GLU A 82 13.31 -16.76 -1.44
C GLU A 82 11.87 -17.03 -1.86
N TRP A 83 11.09 -15.98 -2.11
CA TRP A 83 9.67 -16.03 -2.46
C TRP A 83 9.24 -14.74 -3.17
N GLU A 84 8.02 -14.72 -3.70
CA GLU A 84 7.52 -13.61 -4.53
C GLU A 84 6.98 -12.41 -3.73
N GLY A 85 6.72 -12.58 -2.43
CA GLY A 85 6.06 -11.57 -1.63
C GLY A 85 4.54 -11.49 -1.90
N PRO A 86 3.90 -10.36 -1.56
CA PRO A 86 4.48 -9.13 -1.03
C PRO A 86 4.88 -9.24 0.45
N LEU A 87 5.82 -8.40 0.91
CA LEU A 87 6.18 -8.28 2.32
C LEU A 87 5.07 -7.62 3.15
N ILE A 88 4.41 -6.58 2.62
CA ILE A 88 3.28 -5.86 3.22
C ILE A 88 2.15 -5.77 2.20
N SER A 89 0.90 -5.92 2.63
CA SER A 89 -0.27 -5.75 1.75
C SER A 89 -1.40 -4.97 2.43
N PHE A 90 -1.99 -4.03 1.70
CA PHE A 90 -3.12 -3.23 2.13
C PHE A 90 -4.24 -3.25 1.10
N THR A 91 -5.49 -3.31 1.59
CA THR A 91 -6.71 -2.99 0.83
C THR A 91 -7.74 -2.38 1.79
N GLY A 92 -8.58 -1.47 1.30
CA GLY A 92 -9.62 -0.83 2.12
C GLY A 92 -10.06 0.52 1.58
N ASN A 93 -10.94 1.18 2.32
CA ASN A 93 -11.49 2.48 1.96
C ASN A 93 -11.25 3.51 3.08
N ASN A 94 -10.95 4.74 2.70
CA ASN A 94 -10.70 5.85 3.62
C ASN A 94 -9.61 5.53 4.66
N LEU A 95 -8.54 4.84 4.24
CA LEU A 95 -7.44 4.49 5.15
C LEU A 95 -6.46 5.66 5.27
N LEU A 96 -5.89 5.81 6.46
CA LEU A 96 -4.67 6.58 6.68
C LEU A 96 -3.56 5.61 7.08
N ILE A 97 -2.45 5.60 6.35
CA ILE A 97 -1.29 4.74 6.62
C ILE A 97 -0.10 5.67 6.78
N GLU A 98 0.48 5.75 7.98
CA GLU A 98 1.55 6.70 8.26
C GLU A 98 2.73 6.13 9.05
N GLY A 99 3.86 6.79 8.93
CA GLY A 99 5.06 6.51 9.70
C GLY A 99 5.21 7.49 10.86
N ALA A 100 5.40 6.98 12.08
CA ALA A 100 5.72 7.80 13.24
C ALA A 100 7.12 8.44 13.13
N ALA A 101 7.38 9.51 13.86
CA ALA A 101 8.72 10.11 13.91
C ALA A 101 9.78 9.07 14.32
N GLY A 102 10.88 9.01 13.56
CA GLY A 102 11.98 8.07 13.80
C GLY A 102 11.72 6.62 13.39
N HIS A 103 10.55 6.28 12.83
CA HIS A 103 10.30 4.92 12.34
C HIS A 103 11.14 4.58 11.09
N SER A 104 11.29 3.28 10.84
CA SER A 104 11.78 2.75 9.58
C SER A 104 11.17 1.39 9.26
N ILE A 105 11.04 1.10 7.98
CA ILE A 105 10.71 -0.23 7.45
C ILE A 105 11.93 -0.72 6.70
N ASP A 106 12.77 -1.51 7.35
CA ASP A 106 14.02 -2.00 6.79
C ASP A 106 13.84 -3.43 6.28
N CYS A 107 13.88 -3.57 4.96
CA CYS A 107 13.70 -4.86 4.31
C CYS A 107 15.00 -5.67 4.26
N GLU A 108 16.14 -5.06 4.57
CA GLU A 108 17.47 -5.67 4.52
C GLU A 108 17.73 -6.43 3.20
N GLY A 109 17.43 -5.76 2.07
CA GLY A 109 17.39 -6.30 0.71
C GLY A 109 18.69 -6.93 0.22
N LYS A 110 19.84 -6.54 0.79
CA LYS A 110 21.16 -7.14 0.54
C LYS A 110 21.19 -8.67 0.70
N ARG A 111 20.26 -9.25 1.45
CA ARG A 111 20.13 -10.71 1.60
C ARG A 111 19.69 -11.39 0.28
N TRP A 112 18.97 -10.66 -0.57
CA TRP A 112 18.47 -11.10 -1.88
C TRP A 112 19.26 -10.54 -3.07
N TRP A 113 19.80 -9.34 -2.96
CA TRP A 113 20.50 -8.69 -4.08
C TRP A 113 21.63 -9.56 -4.63
N ASP A 114 21.57 -9.78 -5.94
CA ASP A 114 22.45 -10.66 -6.71
C ASP A 114 22.78 -10.08 -8.10
N GLY A 115 22.51 -8.77 -8.30
CA GLY A 115 22.68 -8.05 -9.55
C GLY A 115 21.64 -8.36 -10.63
N LYS A 116 20.69 -9.29 -10.38
CA LYS A 116 19.73 -9.74 -11.39
C LYS A 116 18.30 -9.31 -11.13
N GLY A 117 18.00 -8.76 -9.96
CA GLY A 117 16.69 -8.20 -9.63
C GLY A 117 15.56 -9.18 -9.89
N SER A 118 14.50 -8.74 -10.58
CA SER A 118 13.38 -9.59 -11.00
C SER A 118 13.62 -10.32 -12.33
N ASN A 119 14.76 -10.12 -12.99
CA ASN A 119 15.09 -10.72 -14.28
C ASN A 119 15.70 -12.14 -14.16
N GLY A 120 16.04 -12.57 -12.95
CA GLY A 120 16.56 -13.91 -12.67
C GLY A 120 17.28 -14.01 -11.33
N GLY A 121 18.00 -15.12 -11.12
CA GLY A 121 18.73 -15.38 -9.87
C GLY A 121 17.81 -15.83 -8.74
N LYS A 122 18.07 -15.33 -7.52
CA LYS A 122 17.25 -15.60 -6.34
C LYS A 122 15.82 -15.12 -6.56
N LYS A 123 14.84 -15.82 -6.00
CA LYS A 123 13.46 -15.31 -5.95
C LYS A 123 13.35 -14.23 -4.87
N LYS A 124 12.86 -13.04 -5.22
CA LYS A 124 12.92 -11.85 -4.36
C LYS A 124 11.50 -11.33 -4.11
N PRO A 125 11.12 -11.04 -2.86
CA PRO A 125 9.76 -10.63 -2.58
C PRO A 125 9.55 -9.16 -2.94
N LYS A 126 8.42 -8.85 -3.60
CA LYS A 126 7.94 -7.48 -3.71
C LYS A 126 7.69 -6.89 -2.32
N PHE A 127 7.89 -5.58 -2.15
CA PHE A 127 7.77 -4.98 -0.83
C PHE A 127 6.31 -4.69 -0.44
N PHE A 128 5.68 -3.69 -1.07
CA PHE A 128 4.42 -3.12 -0.59
C PHE A 128 3.34 -3.19 -1.66
N SER A 129 2.30 -3.96 -1.37
CA SER A 129 1.09 -4.02 -2.20
C SER A 129 0.07 -2.99 -1.72
N ALA A 130 -0.03 -1.88 -2.44
CA ALA A 130 -1.04 -0.83 -2.26
C ALA A 130 -2.19 -1.06 -3.26
N HIS A 131 -2.94 -2.14 -3.07
CA HIS A 131 -3.94 -2.58 -4.04
C HIS A 131 -5.34 -2.27 -3.57
N SER A 132 -6.27 -1.98 -4.50
CA SER A 132 -7.70 -1.81 -4.16
C SER A 132 -7.97 -0.80 -3.04
N LEU A 133 -7.08 0.19 -2.88
CA LEU A 133 -7.27 1.29 -1.95
C LEU A 133 -8.19 2.34 -2.57
N LYS A 134 -9.14 2.82 -1.76
CA LYS A 134 -10.11 3.84 -2.17
C LYS A 134 -10.05 5.03 -1.22
N ASN A 135 -9.97 6.25 -1.76
CA ASN A 135 -9.98 7.50 -0.98
C ASN A 135 -9.00 7.47 0.21
N SER A 136 -7.81 6.91 0.01
CA SER A 136 -6.87 6.58 1.08
C SER A 136 -5.59 7.39 0.97
N ASN A 137 -4.80 7.44 2.03
CA ASN A 137 -3.54 8.17 2.09
C ASN A 137 -2.43 7.32 2.70
N ILE A 138 -1.25 7.34 2.07
CA ILE A 138 0.02 6.85 2.62
C ILE A 138 0.89 8.07 2.90
N LYS A 139 1.44 8.20 4.11
CA LYS A 139 2.20 9.37 4.53
C LYS A 139 3.49 9.02 5.25
N ASN A 140 4.56 9.73 4.91
CA ASN A 140 5.81 9.78 5.67
C ASN A 140 6.47 8.42 5.93
N LEU A 141 6.23 7.39 5.10
CA LEU A 141 6.88 6.10 5.28
C LEU A 141 8.37 6.23 4.95
N ASN A 142 9.23 5.69 5.82
CA ASN A 142 10.67 5.62 5.64
C ASN A 142 11.09 4.17 5.36
N VAL A 143 11.35 3.87 4.09
CA VAL A 143 11.58 2.52 3.56
C VAL A 143 13.06 2.36 3.23
N LEU A 144 13.66 1.28 3.71
CA LEU A 144 15.08 1.00 3.50
C LEU A 144 15.27 -0.37 2.83
N ASN A 145 16.16 -0.40 1.84
CA ASN A 145 16.73 -1.60 1.25
C ASN A 145 15.70 -2.64 0.75
N THR A 146 14.76 -2.28 -0.12
CA THR A 146 13.79 -3.24 -0.67
C THR A 146 14.48 -4.35 -1.49
N PRO A 147 13.99 -5.61 -1.46
CA PRO A 147 14.64 -6.70 -2.20
C PRO A 147 14.58 -6.54 -3.72
N VAL A 148 13.47 -6.00 -4.22
CA VAL A 148 13.17 -5.59 -5.61
C VAL A 148 12.23 -4.36 -5.55
N GLN A 149 11.16 -4.30 -6.35
CA GLN A 149 10.23 -3.18 -6.41
C GLN A 149 9.59 -2.86 -5.05
N ALA A 150 9.43 -1.56 -4.78
CA ALA A 150 8.87 -1.03 -3.55
C ALA A 150 7.34 -1.02 -3.56
N PHE A 151 6.72 0.05 -4.06
CA PHE A 151 5.27 0.24 -4.01
C PHE A 151 4.61 -0.21 -5.32
N SER A 152 3.89 -1.34 -5.26
CA SER A 152 2.96 -1.73 -6.31
C SER A 152 1.60 -1.07 -6.04
N ILE A 153 1.23 -0.08 -6.84
CA ILE A 153 -0.03 0.66 -6.77
C ILE A 153 -0.92 0.14 -7.89
N ASN A 154 -1.95 -0.63 -7.53
CA ASN A 154 -2.81 -1.26 -8.53
C ASN A 154 -4.29 -1.23 -8.15
N SER A 155 -5.17 -1.00 -9.13
CA SER A 155 -6.61 -1.02 -8.94
C SER A 155 -7.07 -0.03 -7.86
N VAL A 156 -6.39 1.11 -7.73
CA VAL A 156 -6.72 2.12 -6.71
C VAL A 156 -7.61 3.23 -7.28
N THR A 157 -8.36 3.89 -6.40
CA THR A 157 -9.15 5.08 -6.73
C THR A 157 -8.91 6.15 -5.68
N ASN A 158 -8.38 7.31 -6.07
CA ASN A 158 -8.08 8.43 -5.16
C ASN A 158 -7.10 8.01 -4.04
N LEU A 159 -5.85 7.70 -4.41
CA LEU A 159 -4.78 7.40 -3.47
C LEU A 159 -3.79 8.56 -3.42
N GLY A 160 -3.64 9.16 -2.25
CA GLY A 160 -2.56 10.10 -1.97
C GLY A 160 -1.35 9.41 -1.34
N VAL A 161 -0.13 9.74 -1.80
CA VAL A 161 1.14 9.25 -1.26
C VAL A 161 2.03 10.46 -1.01
N TYR A 162 2.32 10.75 0.26
CA TYR A 162 2.98 12.00 0.66
C TYR A 162 4.24 11.75 1.47
N GLY A 163 5.34 12.42 1.13
CA GLY A 163 6.55 12.45 1.97
C GLY A 163 7.21 11.08 2.17
N VAL A 164 7.01 10.13 1.25
CA VAL A 164 7.68 8.83 1.32
C VAL A 164 9.17 9.02 1.07
N HIS A 165 10.00 8.49 1.96
CA HIS A 165 11.44 8.40 1.80
C HIS A 165 11.81 6.94 1.55
N MET A 166 12.47 6.68 0.43
CA MET A 166 12.93 5.35 0.05
C MET A 166 14.43 5.40 -0.21
N ASP A 167 15.20 4.69 0.61
CA ASP A 167 16.65 4.61 0.48
C ASP A 167 17.11 3.18 0.22
N ASN A 168 17.39 2.91 -1.05
CA ASN A 168 18.06 1.70 -1.53
C ASN A 168 19.48 1.99 -1.99
N SER A 169 20.12 3.09 -1.58
CA SER A 169 21.46 3.49 -2.08
C SER A 169 22.54 2.43 -1.87
N LEU A 170 22.42 1.58 -0.85
CA LEU A 170 23.31 0.43 -0.67
C LEU A 170 23.28 -0.53 -1.87
N GLY A 171 22.15 -0.60 -2.58
CA GLY A 171 21.97 -1.40 -3.78
C GLY A 171 22.96 -1.07 -4.90
N ASP A 172 23.44 0.17 -4.99
CA ASP A 172 24.40 0.59 -6.02
C ASP A 172 25.70 -0.21 -5.97
N SER A 173 26.16 -0.55 -4.76
CA SER A 173 27.41 -1.30 -4.53
C SER A 173 27.19 -2.76 -4.16
N LEU A 174 25.98 -3.14 -3.77
CA LEU A 174 25.64 -4.48 -3.28
C LEU A 174 24.74 -5.27 -4.24
N GLY A 175 24.56 -4.80 -5.48
CA GLY A 175 23.85 -5.54 -6.54
C GLY A 175 22.33 -5.43 -6.50
N GLY A 176 21.80 -4.31 -6.00
CA GLY A 176 20.38 -3.96 -6.14
C GLY A 176 20.02 -3.77 -7.61
N HIS A 177 18.88 -4.30 -8.03
CA HIS A 177 18.39 -4.21 -9.41
C HIS A 177 16.87 -4.41 -9.42
N ASN A 178 16.16 -3.73 -10.33
CA ASN A 178 14.68 -3.66 -10.35
C ASN A 178 14.10 -3.25 -8.99
N THR A 179 14.69 -2.19 -8.42
CA THR A 179 14.30 -1.59 -7.15
C THR A 179 13.40 -0.37 -7.35
N ASP A 180 12.45 -0.49 -8.27
CA ASP A 180 11.48 0.52 -8.66
C ASP A 180 10.77 1.10 -7.43
N ALA A 181 10.55 2.41 -7.39
CA ALA A 181 9.92 3.04 -6.22
C ALA A 181 8.39 2.98 -6.29
N PHE A 182 7.79 3.49 -7.37
CA PHE A 182 6.34 3.51 -7.54
C PHE A 182 5.92 2.91 -8.88
N ASP A 183 5.43 1.67 -8.86
CA ASP A 183 4.82 1.01 -10.02
C ASP A 183 3.31 1.23 -10.01
N VAL A 184 2.81 1.97 -11.00
CA VAL A 184 1.37 2.27 -11.11
C VAL A 184 0.76 1.49 -12.27
N GLY A 185 -0.35 0.81 -11.99
CA GLY A 185 -1.17 0.10 -12.99
C GLY A 185 -2.65 0.15 -12.66
N SER A 186 -3.51 0.12 -13.68
CA SER A 186 -4.98 -0.01 -13.56
C SER A 186 -5.62 0.91 -12.51
N SER A 187 -5.13 2.16 -12.39
CA SER A 187 -5.47 3.04 -11.27
C SER A 187 -6.03 4.38 -11.73
N ASN A 188 -6.87 5.02 -10.90
CA ASN A 188 -7.42 6.35 -11.19
C ASN A 188 -7.22 7.30 -9.99
N GLY A 189 -6.63 8.48 -10.21
CA GLY A 189 -6.47 9.48 -9.15
C GLY A 189 -5.36 9.12 -8.17
N VAL A 190 -4.17 8.78 -8.67
CA VAL A 190 -2.97 8.60 -7.84
C VAL A 190 -2.25 9.95 -7.74
N TYR A 191 -1.97 10.41 -6.52
CA TYR A 191 -1.26 11.67 -6.27
C TYR A 191 -0.05 11.41 -5.37
N ILE A 192 1.14 11.42 -5.94
CA ILE A 192 2.42 11.22 -5.26
C ILE A 192 3.08 12.59 -5.08
N SER A 193 3.43 12.96 -3.86
CA SER A 193 3.99 14.27 -3.54
C SER A 193 5.13 14.21 -2.52
N GLY A 194 6.23 14.91 -2.79
CA GLY A 194 7.33 15.03 -1.83
C GLY A 194 8.13 13.75 -1.64
N ALA A 195 8.13 12.83 -2.62
CA ALA A 195 8.87 11.59 -2.51
C ALA A 195 10.38 11.82 -2.66
N VAL A 196 11.18 11.17 -1.81
CA VAL A 196 12.65 11.17 -1.93
C VAL A 196 13.10 9.74 -2.12
N VAL A 197 13.71 9.46 -3.28
CA VAL A 197 14.03 8.10 -3.75
C VAL A 197 15.50 8.01 -4.14
N LYS A 198 16.18 7.01 -3.58
CA LYS A 198 17.48 6.52 -4.05
C LYS A 198 17.33 5.05 -4.39
N ASN A 199 17.50 4.68 -5.65
CA ASN A 199 17.30 3.31 -6.11
C ASN A 199 18.11 3.00 -7.39
N GLN A 200 17.86 1.84 -8.00
CA GLN A 200 18.58 1.32 -9.17
C GLN A 200 17.63 1.04 -10.35
N ASP A 201 16.40 1.54 -10.31
CA ASP A 201 15.42 1.41 -11.39
C ASP A 201 14.45 2.60 -11.39
N ASP A 202 13.29 2.50 -12.03
CA ASP A 202 12.35 3.61 -12.15
C ASP A 202 11.98 4.22 -10.78
N CYS A 203 12.06 5.55 -10.68
CA CYS A 203 11.48 6.28 -9.55
C CYS A 203 9.96 6.26 -9.63
N LEU A 204 9.42 6.30 -10.85
CA LEU A 204 8.01 6.15 -11.14
C LEU A 204 7.87 5.38 -12.44
N ALA A 205 7.05 4.33 -12.48
CA ALA A 205 6.70 3.60 -13.69
C ALA A 205 5.18 3.52 -13.84
N ILE A 206 4.61 4.32 -14.75
CA ILE A 206 3.17 4.30 -15.03
C ILE A 206 2.88 3.34 -16.18
N ASN A 207 2.58 2.08 -15.83
CA ASN A 207 2.26 1.02 -16.79
C ASN A 207 0.85 1.21 -17.38
N SER A 208 -0.10 1.65 -16.55
CA SER A 208 -1.47 2.03 -16.95
C SER A 208 -2.16 2.85 -15.85
N GLY A 209 -3.15 3.65 -16.23
CA GLY A 209 -3.99 4.42 -15.31
C GLY A 209 -4.38 5.80 -15.83
N THR A 210 -5.27 6.45 -15.10
CA THR A 210 -5.81 7.79 -15.42
C THR A 210 -5.64 8.76 -14.25
N ASN A 211 -5.45 10.05 -14.53
CA ASN A 211 -5.35 11.10 -13.51
C ASN A 211 -4.24 10.81 -12.48
N ILE A 212 -3.01 10.61 -12.96
CA ILE A 212 -1.86 10.33 -12.12
C ILE A 212 -1.02 11.61 -12.02
N THR A 213 -0.66 12.00 -10.80
CA THR A 213 0.21 13.15 -10.55
C THR A 213 1.40 12.72 -9.69
N PHE A 214 2.60 13.12 -10.10
CA PHE A 214 3.83 13.04 -9.31
C PHE A 214 4.40 14.45 -9.21
N THR A 215 4.71 14.92 -7.99
CA THR A 215 5.26 16.26 -7.79
C THR A 215 6.12 16.37 -6.53
N GLY A 216 6.99 17.38 -6.45
CA GLY A 216 7.88 17.65 -5.35
C GLY A 216 8.91 16.55 -5.11
N GLY A 217 9.19 15.73 -6.13
CA GLY A 217 9.98 14.52 -5.98
C GLY A 217 11.48 14.75 -6.18
N ASN A 218 12.29 14.03 -5.41
CA ASN A 218 13.74 13.94 -5.61
C ASN A 218 14.11 12.49 -5.89
N CYS A 219 14.46 12.19 -7.13
CA CYS A 219 14.85 10.86 -7.59
C CYS A 219 16.35 10.85 -7.93
N SER A 220 17.08 9.85 -7.43
CA SER A 220 18.51 9.70 -7.70
C SER A 220 18.93 8.23 -7.80
N GLY A 221 20.01 7.97 -8.53
CA GLY A 221 20.54 6.63 -8.79
C GLY A 221 19.81 5.87 -9.91
N GLY A 222 18.47 5.88 -9.89
CA GLY A 222 17.62 5.05 -10.74
C GLY A 222 17.44 5.50 -12.20
N HIS A 223 16.37 5.01 -12.83
CA HIS A 223 16.09 5.17 -14.27
C HIS A 223 15.15 6.34 -14.62
N GLY A 224 14.69 7.09 -13.62
CA GLY A 224 13.92 8.33 -13.82
C GLY A 224 12.42 8.20 -13.61
N LEU A 225 11.66 9.06 -14.28
CA LEU A 225 10.20 9.17 -14.14
C LEU A 225 9.54 8.72 -15.45
N SER A 226 9.13 7.47 -15.49
CA SER A 226 8.79 6.72 -16.69
C SER A 226 7.27 6.57 -16.88
N ILE A 227 6.84 6.76 -18.12
CA ILE A 227 5.52 6.30 -18.59
C ILE A 227 5.73 4.97 -19.31
N GLY A 228 5.35 3.89 -18.63
CA GLY A 228 5.35 2.55 -19.18
C GLY A 228 6.18 1.55 -18.37
N SER A 229 6.57 0.43 -18.97
CA SER A 229 6.23 0.07 -20.36
C SER A 229 4.71 -0.09 -20.54
N VAL A 230 4.16 0.49 -21.61
CA VAL A 230 2.74 0.37 -21.97
C VAL A 230 2.59 -0.68 -23.06
N GLY A 231 1.60 -1.56 -22.95
CA GLY A 231 1.38 -2.65 -23.91
C GLY A 231 1.56 -4.04 -23.28
N GLY A 232 0.97 -5.05 -23.91
CA GLY A 232 1.10 -6.46 -23.51
C GLY A 232 0.48 -6.83 -22.15
N ARG A 233 -0.33 -5.96 -21.54
CA ARG A 233 -1.01 -6.17 -20.25
C ARG A 233 -2.53 -6.16 -20.42
N SER A 234 -3.26 -6.48 -19.35
CA SER A 234 -4.73 -6.41 -19.34
C SER A 234 -5.27 -4.98 -19.45
N ASP A 235 -4.50 -4.00 -18.98
CA ASP A 235 -4.75 -2.57 -19.18
C ASP A 235 -3.48 -1.91 -19.74
N ASN A 236 -3.64 -1.19 -20.83
CA ASN A 236 -2.58 -0.51 -21.57
C ASN A 236 -2.91 0.97 -21.79
N THR A 237 -3.86 1.51 -21.04
CA THR A 237 -4.28 2.91 -21.18
C THR A 237 -3.55 3.78 -20.18
N VAL A 238 -2.85 4.80 -20.66
CA VAL A 238 -2.33 5.89 -19.82
C VAL A 238 -2.98 7.19 -20.26
N LYS A 239 -3.61 7.92 -19.34
CA LYS A 239 -4.33 9.17 -19.67
C LYS A 239 -4.24 10.19 -18.54
N THR A 240 -4.07 11.47 -18.89
CA THR A 240 -4.02 12.57 -17.91
C THR A 240 -2.95 12.35 -16.83
N VAL A 241 -1.69 12.35 -17.24
CA VAL A 241 -0.55 12.28 -16.33
C VAL A 241 0.08 13.65 -16.16
N ARG A 242 0.49 13.99 -14.94
CA ARG A 242 1.23 15.21 -14.61
C ARG A 242 2.46 14.83 -13.79
N ILE A 243 3.64 15.07 -14.34
CA ILE A 243 4.90 14.99 -13.60
C ILE A 243 5.40 16.43 -13.51
N LEU A 244 5.39 16.98 -12.29
CA LEU A 244 5.57 18.40 -12.02
C LEU A 244 6.69 18.59 -10.99
N ASN A 245 7.32 19.76 -11.01
CA ASN A 245 8.26 20.32 -10.01
C ASN A 245 8.84 19.33 -9.01
#